data_AF-A0A9D5S1Y1-F1
#
_entry.id   AF-A0A9D5S1Y1-F1
#
_cell.length_a   1.000
_cell.length_b   1.000
_cell.length_c   1.000
_cell.angle_alpha   90.00
_cell.angle_beta   90.00
_cell.angle_gamma   90.00
#
_symmetry.space_group_name_H-M   'P 1'
#
loop_
_entity.id
_entity.type
_entity.pdbx_description
1 polymer ?
#
loop_
_entity_poly.entity_id
_entity_poly.type
_entity_poly.pdbx_seq_one_letter_code
_entity_poly.pdbx_strand_id
1 'polypeptide(L)'
;MAHVLYIHGMGGGGDSRIPSILADAFAEENVSVAVRTYDFDPEIAAGQIASWVDELKPRLIVGESLGALHALRIEGLPHLFVSPALNSPLYFEPLAWLSLIPGVTRFFDWLYRPKDGDRQTLHFTFRTLRKYRRHRKEAFASVHRNGGKDTYFAYFGTHDHYRRSGVVSVRAWRRVFGADSYQIYDGTHFMEEEFVRSLLVPKIREFFQDMP
;
A
#
# COMPACT_ATOMS: atom_id res chain seq x y z
N MET A 1 -21.55 6.76 -8.43
CA MET A 1 -20.77 6.31 -7.27
C MET A 1 -19.30 6.36 -7.65
N ALA A 2 -18.49 7.07 -6.86
CA ALA A 2 -17.04 7.08 -7.02
C ALA A 2 -16.41 5.95 -6.19
N HIS A 3 -15.34 5.34 -6.69
CA HIS A 3 -14.67 4.24 -6.02
C HIS A 3 -13.24 4.64 -5.62
N VAL A 4 -12.90 4.42 -4.36
CA VAL A 4 -11.53 4.38 -3.85
C VAL A 4 -11.12 2.92 -3.80
N LEU A 5 -10.05 2.55 -4.50
CA LEU A 5 -9.45 1.23 -4.37
C LEU A 5 -8.31 1.29 -3.34
N TYR A 6 -8.51 0.63 -2.20
CA TYR A 6 -7.54 0.56 -1.12
C TYR A 6 -6.71 -0.73 -1.22
N ILE A 7 -5.40 -0.58 -1.36
CA ILE A 7 -4.42 -1.66 -1.43
C ILE A 7 -3.70 -1.76 -0.09
N HIS A 8 -4.09 -2.76 0.70
CA HIS A 8 -3.60 -2.97 2.06
C HIS A 8 -2.12 -3.36 2.13
N GLY A 9 -1.49 -3.17 3.29
CA GLY A 9 -0.11 -3.61 3.56
C GLY A 9 0.08 -5.13 3.69
N MET A 10 1.31 -5.56 3.91
CA MET A 10 1.64 -6.99 4.11
C MET A 10 0.86 -7.58 5.29
N GLY A 11 0.14 -8.68 5.07
CA GLY A 11 -0.68 -9.34 6.10
C GLY A 11 -1.98 -8.60 6.44
N GLY A 12 -2.26 -7.49 5.75
CA GLY A 12 -3.58 -6.87 5.72
C GLY A 12 -4.60 -7.73 4.97
N GLY A 13 -5.81 -7.20 4.80
CA GLY A 13 -6.86 -7.87 4.05
C GLY A 13 -8.15 -7.06 3.99
N GLY A 14 -9.27 -7.68 3.62
CA GLY A 14 -10.58 -7.02 3.52
C GLY A 14 -11.10 -6.46 4.84
N ASP A 15 -10.62 -6.98 5.97
CA ASP A 15 -10.92 -6.50 7.33
C ASP A 15 -9.90 -5.47 7.86
N SER A 16 -9.17 -4.79 6.97
CA SER A 16 -8.19 -3.77 7.37
C SER A 16 -8.87 -2.55 8.01
N ARG A 17 -8.23 -1.99 9.04
CA ARG A 17 -8.81 -0.91 9.86
C ARG A 17 -9.04 0.39 9.10
N ILE A 18 -8.02 0.88 8.38
CA ILE A 18 -8.12 2.15 7.64
C ILE A 18 -9.28 2.14 6.64
N PRO A 19 -9.43 1.17 5.73
CA PRO A 19 -10.54 1.17 4.79
C PRO A 19 -11.91 1.06 5.47
N SER A 20 -12.03 0.40 6.63
CA SER A 20 -13.26 0.42 7.44
C SER A 20 -13.59 1.83 7.94
N ILE A 21 -12.61 2.55 8.51
CA ILE A 21 -12.80 3.93 8.97
C ILE A 21 -13.18 4.85 7.80
N LEU A 22 -12.54 4.66 6.65
CA LEU A 22 -12.85 5.42 5.44
C LEU A 22 -14.28 5.11 4.96
N ALA A 23 -14.69 3.85 4.93
CA ALA A 23 -16.05 3.46 4.55
C ALA A 23 -17.09 4.11 5.47
N ASP A 24 -16.85 4.13 6.78
CA ASP A 24 -17.72 4.81 7.74
C ASP A 24 -17.76 6.33 7.51
N ALA A 25 -16.59 6.95 7.24
CA ALA A 25 -16.50 8.39 7.00
C ALA A 25 -17.19 8.84 5.70
N PHE A 26 -17.31 7.95 4.72
CA PHE A 26 -17.94 8.20 3.42
C PHE A 26 -19.34 7.59 3.29
N ALA A 27 -19.93 7.04 4.35
CA ALA A 27 -21.19 6.30 4.29
C ALA A 27 -22.38 7.14 3.74
N GLU A 28 -22.39 8.44 4.03
CA GLU A 28 -23.41 9.39 3.54
C GLU A 28 -23.00 10.08 2.24
N GLU A 29 -21.80 9.80 1.73
CA GLU A 29 -21.26 10.37 0.50
C GLU A 29 -21.41 9.37 -0.67
N ASN A 30 -21.43 9.84 -1.92
CA ASN A 30 -21.47 8.97 -3.10
C ASN A 30 -20.09 8.36 -3.42
N VAL A 31 -19.32 8.02 -2.39
CA VAL A 31 -17.95 7.49 -2.42
C VAL A 31 -17.95 6.15 -1.71
N SER A 32 -17.45 5.12 -2.38
CA SER A 32 -17.29 3.78 -1.79
C SER A 32 -15.81 3.42 -1.71
N VAL A 33 -15.45 2.70 -0.66
CA VAL A 33 -14.09 2.24 -0.41
C VAL A 33 -14.05 0.73 -0.60
N ALA A 34 -13.32 0.28 -1.61
CA ALA A 34 -13.13 -1.13 -1.88
C ALA A 34 -11.77 -1.59 -1.36
N VAL A 35 -11.76 -2.64 -0.56
CA VAL A 35 -10.57 -3.38 -0.15
C VAL A 35 -10.84 -4.86 -0.34
N ARG A 36 -9.86 -5.60 -0.84
CA ARG A 36 -9.94 -7.05 -1.06
C ARG A 36 -8.60 -7.67 -0.68
N THR A 37 -8.66 -8.86 -0.09
CA THR A 37 -7.46 -9.65 0.17
C THR A 37 -6.88 -10.19 -1.13
N TYR A 38 -5.59 -9.95 -1.36
CA TYR A 38 -4.84 -10.46 -2.51
C TYR A 38 -3.72 -11.40 -2.08
N ASP A 39 -3.19 -12.17 -3.03
CA ASP A 39 -2.11 -13.14 -2.81
C ASP A 39 -0.80 -12.47 -2.37
N PHE A 40 -0.01 -13.11 -1.53
CA PHE A 40 1.29 -12.56 -1.14
C PHE A 40 2.33 -12.62 -2.28
N ASP A 41 2.14 -13.48 -3.28
CA ASP A 41 2.95 -13.48 -4.48
C ASP A 41 2.66 -12.24 -5.34
N PRO A 42 3.65 -11.36 -5.57
CA PRO A 42 3.39 -10.07 -6.19
C PRO A 42 3.03 -10.18 -7.68
N GLU A 43 3.29 -11.31 -8.33
CA GLU A 43 2.86 -11.55 -9.71
C GLU A 43 1.37 -11.93 -9.76
N ILE A 44 0.92 -12.80 -8.84
CA ILE A 44 -0.49 -13.20 -8.73
C ILE A 44 -1.33 -11.99 -8.31
N ALA A 45 -0.88 -11.27 -7.28
CA ALA A 45 -1.50 -10.05 -6.79
C ALA A 45 -1.66 -8.99 -7.88
N ALA A 46 -0.67 -8.84 -8.77
CA ALA A 46 -0.77 -7.88 -9.87
C ALA A 46 -1.93 -8.21 -10.82
N GLY A 47 -2.15 -9.48 -11.14
CA GLY A 47 -3.30 -9.92 -11.96
C GLY A 47 -4.63 -9.72 -11.25
N GLN A 48 -4.70 -10.00 -9.95
CA GLN A 48 -5.89 -9.77 -9.13
C GLN A 48 -6.24 -8.28 -9.04
N ILE A 49 -5.24 -7.43 -8.77
CA ILE A 49 -5.47 -5.99 -8.62
C ILE A 49 -5.85 -5.35 -9.96
N ALA A 50 -5.22 -5.77 -11.06
CA ALA A 50 -5.60 -5.31 -12.40
C ALA A 50 -7.07 -5.62 -12.71
N SER A 51 -7.55 -6.83 -12.43
CA SER A 51 -8.96 -7.17 -12.66
C SER A 51 -9.91 -6.34 -11.79
N TRP A 52 -9.50 -5.98 -10.57
CA TRP A 52 -10.29 -5.09 -9.71
C TRP A 52 -10.33 -3.65 -10.22
N VAL A 53 -9.23 -3.14 -10.81
CA VAL A 53 -9.22 -1.83 -11.45
C VAL A 53 -10.19 -1.81 -12.63
N ASP A 54 -10.20 -2.85 -13.46
CA ASP A 54 -11.13 -2.97 -14.60
C ASP A 54 -12.59 -3.07 -14.16
N GLU A 55 -12.86 -3.84 -13.09
CA GLU A 55 -14.19 -4.04 -12.52
C GLU A 55 -14.73 -2.76 -11.86
N LEU A 56 -13.95 -2.18 -10.93
CA LEU A 56 -14.39 -1.10 -10.06
C LEU A 56 -14.24 0.28 -10.69
N LYS A 57 -13.35 0.42 -11.69
CA LYS A 57 -12.99 1.69 -12.33
C LYS A 57 -12.71 2.79 -11.30
N PRO A 58 -11.75 2.57 -10.38
CA PRO A 58 -11.49 3.49 -9.28
C PRO A 58 -11.10 4.87 -9.80
N ARG A 59 -11.50 5.89 -9.05
CA ARG A 59 -11.08 7.28 -9.28
C ARG A 59 -9.87 7.67 -8.45
N LEU A 60 -9.56 6.90 -7.40
CA LEU A 60 -8.45 7.12 -6.50
C LEU A 60 -7.90 5.78 -6.02
N ILE A 61 -6.57 5.66 -5.99
CA ILE A 61 -5.87 4.53 -5.39
C ILE A 61 -5.30 4.96 -4.03
N VAL A 62 -5.51 4.15 -2.99
CA VAL A 62 -4.85 4.32 -1.69
C VAL A 62 -3.95 3.13 -1.44
N GLY A 63 -2.64 3.35 -1.28
CA GLY A 63 -1.66 2.30 -1.02
C GLY A 63 -1.06 2.37 0.39
N GLU A 64 -1.13 1.29 1.14
CA GLU A 64 -0.58 1.21 2.50
C GLU A 64 0.67 0.34 2.54
N SER A 65 1.73 0.79 3.22
CA SER A 65 2.90 -0.03 3.53
C SER A 65 3.46 -0.76 2.29
N LEU A 66 3.54 -2.10 2.29
CA LEU A 66 3.99 -2.89 1.13
C LEU A 66 3.03 -2.78 -0.07
N GLY A 67 1.72 -2.61 0.18
CA GLY A 67 0.69 -2.42 -0.84
C GLY A 67 0.91 -1.18 -1.70
N ALA A 68 1.69 -0.21 -1.21
CA ALA A 68 2.12 0.94 -1.99
C ALA A 68 2.86 0.56 -3.29
N LEU A 69 3.60 -0.56 -3.33
CA LEU A 69 4.26 -1.02 -4.54
C LEU A 69 3.27 -1.53 -5.59
N HIS A 70 2.20 -2.19 -5.15
CA HIS A 70 1.12 -2.60 -6.04
C HIS A 70 0.35 -1.38 -6.54
N ALA A 71 0.02 -0.44 -5.65
CA ALA A 71 -0.63 0.81 -6.00
C ALA A 71 0.17 1.59 -7.06
N LEU A 72 1.49 1.74 -6.91
CA LEU A 72 2.35 2.45 -7.88
C LEU A 72 2.34 1.86 -9.31
N ARG A 73 1.92 0.61 -9.48
CA ARG A 73 1.81 -0.02 -10.82
C ARG A 73 0.50 0.29 -11.53
N ILE A 74 -0.45 0.91 -10.85
CA ILE A 74 -1.70 1.36 -11.44
C ILE A 74 -1.41 2.73 -12.03
N GLU A 75 -1.61 2.89 -13.34
CA GLU A 75 -1.27 4.11 -14.06
C GLU A 75 -2.53 4.90 -14.43
N GLY A 76 -2.39 6.22 -14.56
CA GLY A 76 -3.46 7.12 -15.00
C GLY A 76 -4.46 7.55 -13.92
N LEU A 77 -4.16 7.37 -12.63
CA LEU A 77 -5.04 7.70 -11.49
C LEU A 77 -4.28 8.47 -10.38
N PRO A 78 -4.96 9.32 -9.60
CA PRO A 78 -4.36 9.86 -8.40
C PRO A 78 -4.07 8.76 -7.37
N HIS A 79 -3.00 8.94 -6.61
CA HIS A 79 -2.51 8.02 -5.60
C HIS A 79 -2.26 8.71 -4.27
N LEU A 80 -2.86 8.16 -3.22
CA LEU A 80 -2.55 8.48 -1.83
C LEU A 80 -1.86 7.30 -1.15
N PHE A 81 -0.88 7.60 -0.30
CA PHE A 81 -0.14 6.56 0.40
C PHE A 81 -0.11 6.78 1.90
N VAL A 82 -0.22 5.68 2.64
CA VAL A 82 -0.05 5.65 4.09
C VAL A 82 1.19 4.82 4.41
N SER A 83 2.20 5.48 4.97
CA SER A 83 3.47 4.88 5.38
C SER A 83 4.09 3.96 4.30
N PRO A 84 4.27 4.42 3.05
CA PRO A 84 4.64 3.56 1.93
C PRO A 84 6.02 2.92 2.16
N ALA A 85 6.03 1.58 2.18
CA ALA A 85 7.20 0.76 2.48
C ALA A 85 7.94 0.36 1.19
N LEU A 86 8.29 1.36 0.37
CA LEU A 86 8.85 1.15 -0.98
C LEU A 86 10.20 0.42 -1.00
N ASN A 87 10.88 0.35 0.15
CA ASN A 87 12.15 -0.37 0.29
C ASN A 87 12.00 -1.77 0.87
N SER A 88 10.80 -2.21 1.29
CA SER A 88 10.57 -3.58 1.80
C SER A 88 11.20 -4.68 0.93
N PRO A 89 11.11 -4.63 -0.42
CA PRO A 89 11.73 -5.66 -1.26
C PRO A 89 13.26 -5.77 -1.14
N LEU A 90 13.94 -4.71 -0.70
CA LEU A 90 15.40 -4.76 -0.45
C LEU A 90 15.74 -5.65 0.75
N TYR A 91 14.80 -5.82 1.69
CA TYR A 91 14.93 -6.71 2.85
C TYR A 91 14.46 -8.13 2.54
N PHE A 92 13.60 -8.30 1.53
CA PHE A 92 13.15 -9.63 1.09
C PHE A 92 14.24 -10.41 0.35
N GLU A 93 15.22 -9.74 -0.26
CA GLU A 93 16.33 -10.43 -0.93
C GLU A 93 17.20 -11.27 0.01
N PRO A 94 17.76 -10.74 1.12
CA PRO A 94 18.46 -11.58 2.09
C PRO A 94 17.51 -12.61 2.75
N LEU A 95 16.26 -12.24 3.02
CA LEU A 95 15.25 -13.15 3.57
C LEU A 95 14.96 -14.33 2.63
N ALA A 96 14.99 -14.11 1.32
CA ALA A 96 14.79 -15.17 0.33
C ALA A 96 15.84 -16.27 0.52
N TRP A 97 17.12 -15.89 0.64
CA TRP A 97 18.18 -16.86 0.87
C TRP A 97 18.03 -17.60 2.21
N LEU A 98 17.60 -16.91 3.27
CA LEU A 98 17.32 -17.55 4.56
C LEU A 98 16.18 -18.57 4.46
N SER A 99 15.18 -18.34 3.61
CA SER A 99 14.06 -19.28 3.43
C SER A 99 14.46 -20.63 2.79
N LEU A 100 15.68 -20.75 2.24
CA LEU A 100 16.20 -22.03 1.76
C LEU A 100 16.68 -22.94 2.89
N ILE A 101 16.90 -22.39 4.09
CA ILE A 101 17.30 -23.17 5.27
C ILE A 101 16.09 -23.99 5.74
N PRO A 102 16.22 -25.33 5.87
CA PRO A 102 15.11 -26.17 6.32
C PRO A 102 14.49 -25.69 7.64
N GLY A 103 13.17 -25.57 7.65
CA GLY A 103 12.40 -25.12 8.82
C GLY A 103 12.18 -23.61 8.95
N VAL A 104 12.97 -22.77 8.25
CA VAL A 104 12.82 -21.30 8.32
C VAL A 104 11.48 -20.83 7.75
N THR A 105 11.05 -21.36 6.59
CA THR A 105 9.73 -21.02 6.04
C THR A 105 8.61 -21.41 7.01
N ARG A 106 8.67 -22.60 7.62
CA ARG A 106 7.66 -23.04 8.59
C ARG A 106 7.63 -22.16 9.83
N PHE A 107 8.80 -21.69 10.29
CA PHE A 107 8.89 -20.73 11.38
C PHE A 107 8.23 -19.39 11.00
N PHE A 108 8.46 -18.88 9.78
CA PHE A 108 7.79 -17.67 9.32
C PHE A 108 6.28 -17.85 9.13
N ASP A 109 5.83 -18.98 8.58
CA ASP A 109 4.41 -19.29 8.45
C ASP A 109 3.71 -19.32 9.83
N TRP A 110 4.41 -19.79 10.87
CA TRP A 110 3.92 -19.75 12.25
C TRP A 110 3.93 -18.32 12.83
N LEU A 111 5.04 -17.59 12.68
CA LEU A 111 5.20 -16.23 13.22
C LEU A 111 4.23 -15.22 12.59
N TYR A 112 4.00 -15.36 11.28
CA TYR A 112 3.15 -14.49 10.47
C TYR A 112 1.81 -15.14 10.13
N ARG A 113 1.38 -16.13 10.92
CA ARG A 113 0.07 -16.75 10.74
C ARG A 113 -1.01 -15.65 10.75
N PRO A 114 -1.89 -15.60 9.74
CA PRO A 114 -2.94 -14.60 9.71
C PRO A 114 -3.82 -14.74 10.95
N LYS A 115 -4.22 -13.58 11.50
CA LYS A 115 -5.28 -13.54 12.51
C LYS A 115 -6.61 -13.96 11.87
N ASP A 116 -7.57 -14.33 12.70
CA ASP A 116 -8.93 -14.61 12.24
C ASP A 116 -9.50 -13.41 11.49
N GLY A 117 -10.21 -13.66 10.39
CA GLY A 117 -10.77 -12.63 9.51
C GLY A 117 -10.34 -12.81 8.06
N ASP A 118 -10.72 -11.83 7.22
CA ASP A 118 -10.32 -11.77 5.82
C ASP A 118 -8.91 -11.16 5.70
N ARG A 119 -7.87 -11.99 5.89
CA ARG A 119 -6.46 -11.59 5.96
C ARG A 119 -5.60 -12.32 4.93
N GLN A 120 -4.61 -11.62 4.40
CA GLN A 120 -3.61 -12.17 3.49
C GLN A 120 -2.78 -13.25 4.19
N THR A 121 -2.76 -14.44 3.60
CA THR A 121 -1.84 -15.50 4.02
C THR A 121 -0.45 -15.20 3.50
N LEU A 122 0.53 -15.18 4.40
CA LEU A 122 1.92 -14.87 4.07
C LEU A 122 2.72 -16.17 3.98
N HIS A 123 3.29 -16.45 2.81
CA HIS A 123 4.13 -17.62 2.60
C HIS A 123 5.52 -17.22 2.07
N PHE A 124 6.50 -17.24 2.98
CA PHE A 124 7.85 -16.71 2.74
C PHE A 124 8.76 -17.74 2.06
N THR A 125 8.55 -17.98 0.76
CA THR A 125 9.43 -18.84 -0.04
C THR A 125 10.49 -18.04 -0.78
N PHE A 126 11.61 -18.69 -1.13
CA PHE A 126 12.66 -18.10 -1.95
C PHE A 126 12.11 -17.55 -3.26
N ARG A 127 11.22 -18.31 -3.92
CA ARG A 127 10.62 -17.91 -5.20
C ARG A 127 9.75 -16.67 -5.02
N THR A 128 8.82 -16.67 -4.07
CA THR A 128 7.92 -15.54 -3.77
C THR A 128 8.71 -14.28 -3.42
N LEU A 129 9.67 -14.37 -2.51
CA LEU A 129 10.44 -13.21 -2.05
C LEU A 129 11.33 -12.61 -3.13
N ARG A 130 11.89 -13.42 -4.04
CA ARG A 130 12.68 -12.90 -5.16
C ARG A 130 11.85 -12.13 -6.18
N LYS A 131 10.57 -12.47 -6.35
CA LYS A 131 9.68 -11.73 -7.28
C LYS A 131 9.49 -10.28 -6.86
N TYR A 132 9.53 -9.99 -5.56
CA TYR A 132 9.40 -8.63 -5.04
C TYR A 132 10.50 -7.67 -5.53
N ARG A 133 11.70 -8.17 -5.85
CA ARG A 133 12.75 -7.35 -6.45
C ARG A 133 12.34 -6.83 -7.84
N ARG A 134 11.76 -7.72 -8.66
CA ARG A 134 11.25 -7.33 -9.99
C ARG A 134 10.01 -6.44 -9.85
N HIS A 135 9.09 -6.81 -8.96
CA HIS A 135 7.91 -6.01 -8.64
C HIS A 135 8.25 -4.57 -8.26
N ARG A 136 9.27 -4.37 -7.41
CA ARG A 136 9.77 -3.02 -7.06
C ARG A 136 10.26 -2.26 -8.28
N LYS A 137 11.05 -2.91 -9.15
CA LYS A 137 11.58 -2.28 -10.36
C LYS A 137 10.44 -1.83 -11.27
N GLU A 138 9.44 -2.68 -11.47
CA GLU A 138 8.24 -2.39 -12.26
C GLU A 138 7.44 -1.22 -11.64
N ALA A 139 7.20 -1.23 -10.33
CA ALA A 139 6.51 -0.15 -9.63
C ALA A 139 7.17 1.22 -9.82
N PHE A 140 8.50 1.31 -9.76
CA PHE A 140 9.21 2.57 -10.02
C PHE A 140 9.29 2.94 -11.51
N ALA A 141 9.14 1.98 -12.42
CA ALA A 141 9.09 2.27 -13.86
C ALA A 141 7.77 2.93 -14.27
N SER A 142 6.69 2.64 -13.55
CA SER A 142 5.36 3.26 -13.72
C SER A 142 5.25 4.66 -13.11
N VAL A 143 6.28 5.18 -12.44
CA VAL A 143 6.26 6.53 -11.88
C VAL A 143 6.55 7.56 -12.97
N HIS A 144 5.52 8.27 -13.40
CA HIS A 144 5.64 9.38 -14.35
C HIS A 144 5.96 10.68 -13.60
N ARG A 145 7.18 11.20 -13.77
CA ARG A 145 7.62 12.44 -13.10
C ARG A 145 7.10 13.72 -13.74
N ASN A 146 6.83 13.70 -15.04
CA ASN A 146 6.43 14.86 -15.83
C ASN A 146 5.40 14.42 -16.89
N GLY A 147 4.17 14.90 -16.77
CA GLY A 147 3.09 14.59 -17.72
C GLY A 147 2.41 13.25 -17.42
N GLY A 148 1.14 13.31 -17.03
CA GLY A 148 0.30 12.17 -16.67
C GLY A 148 -0.91 12.65 -15.86
N LYS A 149 -1.92 11.78 -15.69
CA LYS A 149 -3.01 12.02 -14.72
C LYS A 149 -2.60 11.61 -13.30
N ASP A 150 -1.47 10.94 -13.15
CA ASP A 150 -0.97 10.45 -11.88
C ASP A 150 -0.49 11.59 -11.00
N THR A 151 -1.00 11.61 -9.77
CA THR A 151 -0.51 12.46 -8.69
C THR A 151 -0.17 11.56 -7.51
N TYR A 152 0.92 11.86 -6.80
CA TYR A 152 1.39 11.01 -5.70
C TYR A 152 1.51 11.86 -4.44
N PHE A 153 0.84 11.47 -3.36
CA PHE A 153 1.00 12.11 -2.06
C PHE A 153 1.03 11.06 -0.94
N ALA A 154 1.93 11.23 0.04
CA ALA A 154 2.12 10.26 1.12
C ALA A 154 2.03 10.87 2.52
N TYR A 155 1.52 10.09 3.46
CA TYR A 155 1.58 10.38 4.89
C TYR A 155 2.63 9.51 5.57
N PHE A 156 3.43 10.12 6.46
CA PHE A 156 4.45 9.44 7.24
C PHE A 156 4.32 9.75 8.73
N GLY A 157 4.12 8.73 9.56
CA GLY A 157 4.12 8.88 11.01
C GLY A 157 5.52 9.14 11.59
N THR A 158 5.64 10.05 12.57
CA THR A 158 6.88 10.30 13.36
C THR A 158 7.34 9.06 14.12
N HIS A 159 6.39 8.24 14.56
CA HIS A 159 6.60 7.04 15.38
C HIS A 159 6.59 5.73 14.58
N ASP A 160 6.60 5.79 13.25
CA ASP A 160 6.73 4.59 12.41
C ASP A 160 8.11 3.93 12.61
N HIS A 161 8.14 2.76 13.24
CA HIS A 161 9.37 2.03 13.55
C HIS A 161 10.09 1.51 12.29
N TYR A 162 9.38 1.30 11.18
CA TYR A 162 9.98 0.93 9.90
C TYR A 162 10.77 2.07 9.24
N ARG A 163 10.61 3.31 9.74
CA ARG A 163 11.49 4.43 9.35
C ARG A 163 12.91 4.27 9.87
N ARG A 164 13.09 3.60 11.01
CA ARG A 164 14.43 3.38 11.61
C ARG A 164 15.25 2.39 10.79
N SER A 165 14.62 1.34 10.28
CA SER A 165 15.28 0.42 9.35
C SER A 165 15.46 1.06 7.97
N GLY A 166 14.56 1.95 7.55
CA GLY A 166 14.58 2.55 6.22
C GLY A 166 13.75 1.78 5.20
N VAL A 167 12.97 0.79 5.66
CA VAL A 167 11.88 0.14 4.93
C VAL A 167 10.88 1.19 4.45
N VAL A 168 10.45 2.07 5.36
CA VAL A 168 9.73 3.31 5.07
C VAL A 168 10.75 4.45 5.08
N SER A 169 10.80 5.27 4.02
CA SER A 169 11.86 6.28 3.92
C SER A 169 11.37 7.57 3.25
N VAL A 170 11.18 8.61 4.07
CA VAL A 170 10.86 9.98 3.61
C VAL A 170 11.94 10.50 2.65
N ARG A 171 13.22 10.21 2.93
CA ARG A 171 14.33 10.63 2.05
C ARG A 171 14.25 9.95 0.68
N ALA A 172 13.92 8.65 0.64
CA ALA A 172 13.74 7.96 -0.63
C ALA A 172 12.51 8.48 -1.39
N TRP A 173 11.39 8.70 -0.68
CA TRP A 173 10.18 9.31 -1.21
C TRP A 173 10.47 10.66 -1.85
N ARG A 174 11.06 11.60 -1.08
CA ARG A 174 11.39 12.96 -1.54
C ARG A 174 12.27 12.95 -2.79
N ARG A 175 13.22 12.01 -2.89
CA ARG A 175 14.08 11.89 -4.07
C ARG A 175 13.27 11.52 -5.32
N VAL A 176 12.24 10.70 -5.18
CA VAL A 176 11.44 10.20 -6.30
C VAL A 176 10.34 11.18 -6.68
N PHE A 177 9.56 11.64 -5.68
CA PHE A 177 8.30 12.36 -5.86
C PHE A 177 8.36 13.85 -5.48
N GLY A 178 9.49 14.38 -5.00
CA GLY A 178 9.64 15.79 -4.64
C GLY A 178 9.37 16.10 -3.16
N ALA A 179 9.62 17.34 -2.75
CA ALA A 179 9.51 17.77 -1.34
C ALA A 179 8.06 18.04 -0.91
N ASP A 180 7.20 18.44 -1.84
CA ASP A 180 5.81 18.86 -1.55
C ASP A 180 4.79 17.71 -1.71
N SER A 181 5.27 16.48 -1.94
CA SER A 181 4.45 15.29 -2.19
C SER A 181 4.25 14.41 -0.96
N TYR A 182 4.45 14.95 0.24
CA TYR A 182 4.18 14.23 1.47
C TYR A 182 3.91 15.14 2.66
N GLN A 183 3.28 14.56 3.68
CA GLN A 183 3.11 15.16 5.00
C GLN A 183 3.61 14.21 6.08
N ILE A 184 4.28 14.76 7.09
CA ILE A 184 4.65 14.05 8.32
C ILE A 184 3.63 14.43 9.39
N TYR A 185 3.17 13.46 10.16
CA TYR A 185 2.22 13.65 11.26
C TYR A 185 2.65 12.87 12.50
N ASP A 186 2.10 13.23 13.65
CA ASP A 186 2.51 12.65 14.93
C ASP A 186 1.83 11.31 15.24
N GLY A 187 2.08 10.30 14.39
CA GLY A 187 1.47 8.98 14.51
C GLY A 187 2.39 7.84 14.11
N THR A 188 1.82 6.64 14.02
CA THR A 188 2.60 5.40 13.78
C THR A 188 2.57 4.95 12.31
N HIS A 189 3.09 3.75 12.06
CA HIS A 189 3.00 3.12 10.74
C HIS A 189 1.56 2.95 10.25
N PHE A 190 0.63 2.67 11.17
CA PHE A 190 -0.73 2.23 10.86
C PHE A 190 -1.77 3.34 10.79
N MET A 191 -1.36 4.61 10.94
CA MET A 191 -2.21 5.81 10.93
C MET A 191 -3.46 5.68 11.81
N GLU A 192 -3.38 6.20 13.03
CA GLU A 192 -4.45 6.20 14.01
C GLU A 192 -5.75 6.79 13.46
N GLU A 193 -6.89 6.35 13.98
CA GLU A 193 -8.21 6.76 13.49
C GLU A 193 -8.38 8.28 13.47
N GLU A 194 -7.86 8.97 14.48
CA GLU A 194 -7.87 10.44 14.53
C GLU A 194 -7.19 11.07 13.33
N PHE A 195 -6.07 10.51 12.85
CA PHE A 195 -5.33 11.00 11.69
C PHE A 195 -5.97 10.54 10.39
N VAL A 196 -6.57 9.34 10.34
CA VAL A 196 -7.39 8.93 9.19
C VAL A 196 -8.51 9.95 8.99
N ARG A 197 -9.24 10.30 10.05
CA ARG A 197 -10.36 11.25 9.99
C ARG A 197 -9.94 12.69 9.75
N SER A 198 -8.82 13.15 10.34
CA SER A 198 -8.39 14.56 10.25
C SER A 198 -7.45 14.87 9.08
N LEU A 199 -6.78 13.88 8.50
CA LEU A 199 -5.80 14.08 7.41
C LEU A 199 -6.21 13.31 6.14
N LEU A 200 -6.41 11.99 6.25
CA LEU A 200 -6.63 11.16 5.06
C LEU A 200 -8.00 11.41 4.43
N VAL A 201 -9.07 11.46 5.23
CA VAL A 201 -10.44 11.71 4.75
C VAL A 201 -10.56 13.06 4.03
N PRO A 202 -10.12 14.21 4.61
CA PRO A 202 -10.15 15.49 3.90
C PRO A 202 -9.37 15.44 2.58
N LYS A 203 -8.19 14.80 2.57
CA LYS A 203 -7.37 14.70 1.36
C LYS A 203 -8.03 13.88 0.26
N ILE A 204 -8.73 12.80 0.63
CA ILE A 204 -9.53 12.02 -0.32
C ILE A 204 -10.67 12.88 -0.89
N ARG A 205 -11.33 13.70 -0.07
CA ARG A 205 -12.40 14.61 -0.54
C ARG A 205 -11.92 15.62 -1.57
N GLU A 206 -10.70 16.15 -1.44
CA GLU A 206 -10.11 17.07 -2.45
C GLU A 206 -10.13 16.43 -3.85
N PHE A 207 -9.76 15.14 -3.98
CA PHE A 207 -9.79 14.44 -5.27
C PHE A 207 -11.19 14.23 -5.85
N PHE A 208 -12.25 14.35 -5.03
CA PHE A 208 -13.64 14.21 -5.45
C PHE A 208 -14.35 15.55 -5.65
N GLN A 209 -13.87 16.63 -5.02
CA GLN A 209 -14.41 17.98 -5.17
C GLN A 209 -13.85 18.71 -6.41
N ASP A 210 -12.61 18.42 -6.81
CA ASP A 210 -11.90 19.13 -7.88
C ASP A 210 -12.19 18.62 -9.31
N MET A 211 -13.26 17.87 -9.54
CA MET A 211 -13.56 17.34 -10.88
C MET A 211 -15.05 17.49 -11.23
N PRO A 212 -15.36 18.04 -12.42
CA PRO A 212 -16.72 18.35 -12.86
C PRO A 212 -17.66 17.13 -12.92
#